data_AF-A0A1L5F8Y4-F1
#
_entry.id   AF-A0A1L5F8Y4-F1
#
_cell.length_a   1.000
_cell.length_b   1.000
_cell.length_c   1.000
_cell.angle_alpha   90.00
_cell.angle_beta   90.00
_cell.angle_gamma   90.00
#
_symmetry.space_group_name_H-M   'P 1'
#
loop_
_entity.id
_entity.type
_entity.pdbx_description
1 polymer ?
#
loop_
_entity_poly.entity_id
_entity_poly.type
_entity_poly.pdbx_seq_one_letter_code
_entity_poly.pdbx_strand_id
1 'polypeptide(L)'
;MNSQVKAKKVLLLGLDGADPMLVEKYIKEGKLPNFKKVISSGVTTKDYSMRSVLPAITPPNWASLATGAFPNTHGITCFWNQTKCL
;
A
#
# COMPACT_ATOMS: atom_id res chain seq x y z
N MET A 1 12.91 18.14 -23.07
CA MET A 1 12.47 17.12 -22.10
C MET A 1 10.95 17.06 -22.16
N ASN A 2 10.41 16.08 -22.88
CA ASN A 2 8.97 16.02 -23.19
C ASN A 2 8.15 15.71 -21.93
N SER A 3 7.13 16.55 -21.72
CA SER A 3 6.23 16.53 -20.59
C SER A 3 5.49 15.21 -20.47
N GLN A 4 5.54 14.66 -19.26
CA GLN A 4 4.78 13.55 -18.67
C GLN A 4 3.53 13.12 -19.46
N VAL A 5 3.57 11.91 -20.00
CA VAL A 5 2.34 11.16 -20.31
C VAL A 5 1.70 10.79 -18.98
N LYS A 6 0.78 11.63 -18.48
CA LYS A 6 -0.12 11.22 -17.40
C LYS A 6 -0.94 10.06 -17.93
N ALA A 7 -0.85 8.90 -17.28
CA ALA A 7 -1.70 7.77 -17.60
C ALA A 7 -3.17 8.23 -17.59
N LYS A 8 -3.91 8.00 -18.68
CA LYS A 8 -5.32 8.44 -18.80
C LYS A 8 -6.22 7.81 -17.73
N LYS A 9 -5.81 6.67 -17.17
CA LYS A 9 -6.46 5.96 -16.08
C LYS A 9 -5.39 5.36 -15.17
N VAL A 10 -5.62 5.42 -13.85
CA VAL A 10 -4.76 4.85 -12.83
C VAL A 10 -5.59 3.86 -12.01
N LEU A 11 -5.06 2.66 -11.77
CA LEU A 11 -5.64 1.67 -10.87
C LEU A 11 -4.75 1.58 -9.63
N LEU A 12 -5.33 1.84 -8.46
CA LEU A 12 -4.72 1.54 -7.18
C LEU A 12 -5.29 0.22 -6.66
N LEU A 13 -4.44 -0.79 -6.54
CA LEU A 13 -4.79 -2.09 -5.96
C LEU A 13 -4.14 -2.21 -4.59
N GLY A 14 -4.95 -2.20 -3.52
CA GLY A 14 -4.49 -2.49 -2.18
C GLY A 14 -4.83 -3.94 -1.79
N LEU A 15 -3.89 -4.59 -1.12
CA LEU A 15 -4.03 -5.96 -0.60
C LEU A 15 -3.98 -5.90 0.92
N ASP A 16 -5.08 -6.19 1.59
CA ASP A 16 -5.13 -6.16 3.05
C ASP A 16 -4.39 -7.38 3.65
N GLY A 17 -3.57 -7.15 4.68
CA GLY A 17 -2.77 -8.19 5.32
C GLY A 17 -1.69 -8.83 4.44
N ALA A 18 -1.29 -8.20 3.32
CA ALA A 18 -0.25 -8.72 2.45
C ALA A 18 1.15 -8.58 3.07
N ASP A 19 1.67 -9.68 3.60
CA ASP A 19 3.03 -9.74 4.15
C ASP A 19 4.09 -9.84 3.02
N PRO A 20 5.05 -8.91 2.93
CA PRO A 20 6.10 -8.93 1.90
C PRO A 20 6.95 -10.21 1.92
N MET A 21 7.18 -10.83 3.09
CA MET A 21 7.94 -12.07 3.19
C MET A 21 7.21 -13.24 2.55
N LEU A 22 5.88 -13.29 2.71
CA LEU A 22 5.04 -14.31 2.06
C LEU A 22 4.99 -14.08 0.55
N VAL A 23 4.88 -12.82 0.11
CA VAL A 23 4.91 -12.47 -1.31
C VAL A 23 6.23 -12.93 -1.95
N GLU A 24 7.37 -12.62 -1.32
CA GLU A 24 8.68 -13.07 -1.81
C GLU A 24 8.77 -14.59 -1.91
N LYS A 25 8.35 -15.29 -0.85
CA LYS A 25 8.32 -16.76 -0.80
C LYS A 25 7.52 -17.33 -1.97
N TYR A 26 6.30 -16.86 -2.19
CA TYR A 26 5.42 -17.39 -3.23
C TYR A 26 5.84 -16.99 -4.66
N ILE A 27 6.55 -15.87 -4.82
CA ILE A 27 7.22 -15.54 -6.10
C ILE A 27 8.33 -16.55 -6.39
N LYS A 28 9.16 -16.89 -5.39
CA LYS A 28 10.25 -17.87 -5.54
C LYS A 28 9.72 -19.27 -5.83
N GLU A 29 8.60 -19.66 -5.21
CA GLU A 29 7.89 -20.92 -5.49
C GLU A 29 7.17 -20.94 -6.85
N GLY A 30 7.15 -19.82 -7.59
CA GLY A 30 6.49 -19.72 -8.89
C GLY A 30 4.95 -19.62 -8.84
N LYS A 31 4.37 -19.45 -7.64
CA LYS A 31 2.91 -19.37 -7.42
C LYS A 31 2.31 -18.00 -7.74
N LEU A 32 3.14 -16.96 -7.80
CA LEU A 32 2.72 -15.58 -8.10
C LEU A 32 3.33 -15.05 -9.41
N PRO A 33 2.98 -15.63 -10.58
CA PRO A 33 3.58 -15.24 -11.87
C PRO A 33 3.25 -13.79 -12.27
N ASN A 34 2.05 -13.30 -11.91
CA ASN A 34 1.65 -11.92 -12.21
C ASN A 34 2.43 -10.90 -11.37
N PHE A 35 2.68 -11.17 -10.09
CA PHE A 35 3.52 -10.30 -9.26
C PHE A 35 4.95 -10.25 -9.81
N LYS A 36 5.52 -11.39 -10.20
CA LYS A 36 6.84 -11.45 -10.83
C LYS A 36 6.91 -10.56 -12.07
N LYS A 37 5.89 -10.61 -12.94
CA LYS A 37 5.79 -9.77 -14.14
C LYS A 37 5.71 -8.28 -13.81
N VAL A 38 4.90 -7.89 -12.82
CA VAL A 38 4.75 -6.48 -12.41
C VAL A 38 6.07 -5.97 -11.81
N ILE A 39 6.73 -6.75 -10.97
CA ILE A 39 8.02 -6.39 -10.37
C ILE A 39 9.11 -6.26 -11.44
N SER A 40 9.18 -7.18 -12.40
CA SER A 40 10.21 -7.14 -13.46
C SER A 40 10.01 -6.00 -14.47
N SER A 41 8.79 -5.48 -14.60
CA SER A 41 8.45 -4.41 -15.55
C SER A 41 8.22 -3.05 -14.88
N GLY A 42 8.31 -2.98 -13.55
CA GLY A 42 7.98 -1.81 -12.74
C GLY A 42 9.09 -1.46 -11.76
N VAL A 43 8.68 -0.77 -10.68
CA VAL A 43 9.59 -0.34 -9.60
C VAL A 43 9.01 -0.82 -8.27
N THR A 44 9.89 -1.31 -7.39
CA THR A 44 9.53 -1.76 -6.05
C THR A 44 10.67 -1.48 -5.07
N THR A 45 10.40 -1.58 -3.78
CA THR A 45 11.41 -1.55 -2.71
C THR A 45 12.24 -2.84 -2.69
N LYS A 46 13.42 -2.81 -2.06
CA LYS A 46 14.35 -3.97 -2.04
C LYS A 46 13.75 -5.23 -1.40
N ASP A 47 12.84 -5.04 -0.46
CA ASP A 47 12.20 -6.06 0.38
C ASP A 47 10.70 -6.17 0.13
N TYR A 48 10.18 -5.53 -0.94
CA TYR A 48 8.75 -5.43 -1.26
C TYR A 48 7.88 -4.79 -0.17
N SER A 49 8.48 -4.22 0.87
CA SER A 49 7.75 -3.66 2.00
C SER A 49 7.28 -2.23 1.71
N MET A 50 6.19 -1.86 2.39
CA MET A 50 5.68 -0.50 2.48
C MET A 50 5.47 -0.18 3.96
N ARG A 51 5.80 1.05 4.36
CA ARG A 51 5.59 1.50 5.74
C ARG A 51 4.13 1.88 5.95
N SER A 52 3.47 1.25 6.91
CA SER A 52 2.12 1.61 7.34
C SER A 52 2.11 2.89 8.18
N VAL A 53 0.93 3.50 8.33
CA VAL A 53 0.72 4.52 9.34
C VAL A 53 0.62 3.89 10.73
N LEU A 54 0.88 4.71 11.75
CA LEU A 54 0.66 4.34 13.15
C LEU A 54 -0.66 4.97 13.62
N PRO A 55 -1.60 4.19 14.20
CA PRO A 55 -1.52 2.75 14.45
C PRO A 55 -1.74 1.91 13.17
N ALA A 56 -1.06 0.74 13.08
CA ALA A 56 -1.10 -0.15 11.91
C ALA A 56 -2.39 -0.99 11.86
N ILE A 57 -3.53 -0.31 11.79
CA ILE A 57 -4.88 -0.91 11.74
C ILE A 57 -5.49 -0.61 10.36
N THR A 58 -6.38 -1.48 9.88
CA THR A 58 -7.03 -1.37 8.57
C THR A 58 -7.65 0.03 8.31
N PRO A 59 -8.56 0.60 9.13
CA PRO A 59 -9.23 1.86 8.79
C PRO A 59 -8.28 3.07 8.72
N PRO A 60 -7.34 3.27 9.66
CA PRO A 60 -6.33 4.33 9.54
C PRO A 60 -5.50 4.21 8.27
N ASN A 61 -5.00 3.02 7.93
CA ASN A 61 -4.16 2.84 6.73
C ASN A 61 -4.93 3.14 5.44
N TRP A 62 -6.15 2.63 5.29
CA TRP A 62 -6.95 2.91 4.09
C TRP A 62 -7.35 4.38 3.99
N ALA A 63 -7.69 5.02 5.11
CA ALA A 63 -8.00 6.45 5.13
C ALA A 63 -6.76 7.30 4.78
N SER A 64 -5.58 6.95 5.30
CA SER A 64 -4.33 7.63 4.94
C SER A 64 -3.95 7.42 3.47
N LEU A 65 -4.17 6.22 2.92
CA LEU A 65 -3.97 5.95 1.48
C LEU A 65 -4.93 6.78 0.61
N ALA A 66 -6.19 6.90 1.00
CA ALA A 66 -7.20 7.63 0.24
C ALA A 66 -7.01 9.16 0.30
N THR A 67 -6.58 9.69 1.45
CA THR A 67 -6.48 11.13 1.70
C THR A 67 -5.09 11.69 1.49
N GLY A 68 -4.05 10.84 1.53
CA GLY A 68 -2.66 11.28 1.57
C GLY A 68 -2.26 11.97 2.88
N ALA A 69 -3.09 11.88 3.92
CA ALA A 69 -2.86 12.53 5.21
C ALA A 69 -2.65 11.49 6.33
N PHE A 70 -2.08 11.92 7.47
CA PHE A 70 -1.90 11.04 8.62
C PHE A 70 -3.19 10.87 9.44
N PRO A 71 -3.30 9.81 10.28
CA PRO A 71 -4.45 9.59 11.16
C PRO A 71 -4.84 10.78 12.03
N ASN A 72 -3.88 11.55 12.52
CA ASN A 72 -4.13 12.77 13.28
C ASN A 72 -4.81 13.87 12.45
N THR A 73 -4.55 13.91 11.14
CA THR A 73 -5.11 14.91 10.22
C THR A 73 -6.50 14.52 9.74
N HIS A 74 -6.71 13.28 9.31
CA HIS A 74 -8.02 12.83 8.81
C HIS A 74 -8.95 12.28 9.90
N GLY A 75 -8.48 12.13 11.15
CA GLY A 75 -9.28 11.77 12.32
C GLY A 75 -9.67 10.29 12.45
N ILE A 76 -9.25 9.43 11.52
CA ILE A 76 -9.56 7.99 11.55
C ILE A 76 -8.41 7.24 12.22
N THR A 77 -8.60 6.85 13.49
CA THR A 77 -7.57 6.26 14.34
C THR A 77 -7.82 4.79 14.70
N CYS A 78 -9.07 4.31 14.67
CA CYS A 78 -9.39 2.88 14.79
C CYS A 78 -10.78 2.55 14.20
N PHE A 79 -11.23 1.30 14.34
CA PHE A 79 -12.55 0.83 13.87
C PHE A 79 -13.72 1.42 14.66
N TRP A 80 -13.58 1.49 15.98
CA TRP A 80 -14.72 1.70 16.88
C TRP A 80 -14.75 3.09 17.51
N ASN A 81 -13.61 3.77 17.54
CA ASN A 81 -13.44 5.04 18.22
C ASN A 81 -12.63 6.01 17.35
N GLN A 82 -13.32 6.84 16.56
CA GLN A 82 -12.72 7.91 15.74
C GLN A 82 -12.43 9.17 16.58
N THR A 83 -12.12 9.01 17.86
CA THR A 83 -11.74 10.12 18.72
C THR A 83 -10.34 10.58 18.34
N LYS A 84 -10.17 11.90 18.20
CA LYS A 84 -8.86 12.56 18.16
C LYS A 84 -7.97 11.93 19.25
N CYS A 85 -6.85 11.33 18.86
CA CYS A 85 -5.79 11.06 19.81
C CYS A 85 -5.33 12.42 20.34
N LEU A 86 -5.57 12.67 21.64
CA LEU A 86 -4.78 13.63 22.41
C LEU A 86 -3.37 13.06 22.57
#